data_AF-A0A2M6NSG6-F1
#
_entry.id   AF-A0A2M6NSG6-F1
#
_cell.length_a   1.000
_cell.length_b   1.000
_cell.length_c   1.000
_cell.angle_alpha   90.00
_cell.angle_beta   90.00
_cell.angle_gamma   90.00
#
_symmetry.space_group_name_H-M   'P 1'
#
loop_
_entity.id
_entity.type
_entity.pdbx_description
1 polymer ?
#
loop_
_entity_poly.entity_id
_entity_poly.type
_entity_poly.pdbx_seq_one_letter_code
_entity_poly.pdbx_strand_id
1 'polypeptide(L)' 'MNNQVTISKREYRRLLDRAFRFEHLKQLLQEDIFSLPPTRDTKEIIKEFQETGKYTKKFIDSLARGLRRSSYFK' A
#
# COMPACT_ATOMS: atom_id res chain seq x y z
N MET A 1 1.34 -15.48 37.41
CA MET A 1 2.17 -14.25 37.46
C MET A 1 1.23 -13.07 37.39
N ASN A 2 1.34 -12.10 38.30
CA ASN A 2 0.44 -10.96 38.36
C ASN A 2 1.04 -9.79 37.55
N ASN A 3 0.64 -9.66 36.28
CA ASN A 3 1.18 -8.64 35.35
C ASN A 3 0.40 -7.31 35.46
N GLN A 4 0.39 -6.72 36.64
CA GLN A 4 -0.27 -5.43 36.85
C GLN A 4 0.75 -4.30 36.68
N VAL A 5 0.53 -3.47 35.66
CA VAL A 5 1.37 -2.30 35.37
C VAL A 5 0.56 -1.04 35.62
N THR A 6 1.05 -0.18 36.51
CA THR A 6 0.41 1.10 36.83
C THR A 6 1.05 2.21 36.03
N ILE A 7 0.24 2.96 35.28
CA ILE A 7 0.68 4.10 34.47
C ILE A 7 -0.22 5.31 34.71
N SER A 8 0.28 6.49 34.37
CA SER A 8 -0.54 7.70 34.39
C SER A 8 -1.66 7.62 33.34
N LYS A 9 -2.79 8.29 33.62
CA LYS A 9 -3.92 8.37 32.68
C LYS A 9 -3.52 8.98 31.32
N ARG A 10 -2.56 9.92 31.33
CA ARG A 10 -2.01 10.54 30.12
C ARG A 10 -1.25 9.50 29.28
N GLU A 11 -0.41 8.71 29.93
CA GLU A 11 0.36 7.65 29.27
C GLU A 11 -0.54 6.57 28.71
N TYR A 12 -1.56 6.17 29.47
CA TYR A 12 -2.58 5.22 29.00
C TYR A 12 -3.26 5.70 27.72
N ARG A 13 -3.72 6.96 27.69
CA ARG A 13 -4.36 7.53 26.49
C ARG A 13 -3.41 7.56 25.29
N ARG A 14 -2.14 7.94 25.51
CA ARG A 14 -1.12 7.95 24.45
C ARG A 14 -0.91 6.56 23.85
N LEU A 15 -0.80 5.54 24.70
CA LEU A 15 -0.62 4.16 24.25
C LEU A 15 -1.86 3.64 23.52
N LEU A 16 -3.06 3.96 24.02
CA LEU A 16 -4.32 3.60 23.41
C LEU A 16 -4.47 4.20 22.01
N ASP A 17 -4.20 5.50 21.84
CA ASP A 17 -4.23 6.17 20.53
C ASP A 17 -3.23 5.56 19.55
N ARG A 18 -2.04 5.20 20.02
CA ARG A 18 -1.02 4.56 19.20
C ARG A 18 -1.46 3.15 18.75
N ALA A 19 -2.06 2.38 19.66
CA ALA A 19 -2.59 1.06 19.35
C ALA A 19 -3.73 1.14 18.31
N PHE A 20 -4.66 2.08 18.48
CA PHE A 20 -5.75 2.27 17.52
C PHE A 20 -5.24 2.65 16.12
N ARG A 21 -4.27 3.57 16.03
CA ARG A 21 -3.66 3.93 14.74
C ARG A 21 -2.94 2.74 14.10
N PHE A 22 -2.25 1.93 14.91
CA PHE A 22 -1.57 0.74 14.41
C PHE A 22 -2.56 -0.29 13.87
N GLU A 23 -3.64 -0.60 14.61
CA GLU A 23 -4.67 -1.52 14.13
C GLU A 23 -5.37 -0.99 12.88
N HIS A 24 -5.64 0.32 12.80
CA HIS A 24 -6.19 0.93 11.59
C HIS A 24 -5.26 0.77 10.38
N LEU A 25 -3.97 1.05 10.54
CA LEU A 25 -2.98 0.81 9.47
C LEU A 25 -2.91 -0.67 9.10
N LYS A 26 -2.93 -1.56 10.08
CA LYS A 26 -2.91 -3.01 9.85
C LYS A 26 -4.13 -3.48 9.06
N GLN A 27 -5.32 -2.94 9.32
CA GLN A 27 -6.53 -3.22 8.55
C GLN A 27 -6.40 -2.74 7.10
N LEU A 28 -5.92 -1.50 6.90
CA LEU A 28 -5.66 -0.98 5.56
C LEU A 28 -4.61 -1.83 4.81
N LEU A 29 -3.58 -2.31 5.50
CA LEU A 29 -2.54 -3.18 4.94
C LEU A 29 -2.95 -4.64 4.80
N GLN A 30 -4.02 -5.08 5.46
CA GLN A 30 -4.63 -6.41 5.28
C GLN A 30 -5.47 -6.45 4.01
N GLU A 31 -5.99 -5.31 3.55
CA GLU A 31 -6.38 -5.19 2.15
C GLU A 31 -5.11 -5.32 1.29
N ASP A 32 -5.25 -5.88 0.10
CA ASP A 32 -4.23 -6.60 -0.66
C ASP A 32 -3.09 -5.73 -1.25
N ILE A 33 -2.56 -4.75 -0.51
CA ILE A 33 -1.56 -3.76 -1.00
C ILE A 33 -0.25 -4.44 -1.40
N PHE A 34 0.05 -5.60 -0.82
CA PHE A 34 1.22 -6.41 -1.16
C PHE A 34 0.88 -7.68 -1.95
N SER A 35 -0.36 -7.82 -2.42
CA SER A 35 -0.63 -8.86 -3.42
C SER A 35 0.24 -8.62 -4.64
N LEU A 36 0.62 -9.73 -5.27
CA LEU A 36 1.20 -9.63 -6.59
C LEU A 36 0.17 -8.94 -7.49
N PRO A 37 0.60 -8.01 -8.35
CA PRO A 37 -0.32 -7.34 -9.25
C PRO A 37 -1.15 -8.38 -10.01
N PRO A 38 -2.46 -8.16 -10.18
CA PRO A 38 -3.39 -9.16 -10.70
C PRO A 38 -3.03 -9.61 -12.11
N THR A 39 -2.31 -8.76 -12.85
CA THR A 39 -1.74 -9.06 -14.16
C THR A 39 -0.26 -8.70 -14.20
N ARG A 40 0.49 -9.47 -15.00
CA ARG A 40 1.89 -9.17 -15.36
C ARG A 40 2.02 -8.65 -16.79
N ASP A 41 0.92 -8.57 -17.54
CA ASP A 41 0.94 -8.11 -18.93
C ASP A 41 1.12 -6.60 -18.98
N THR A 42 2.26 -6.18 -19.51
CA THR A 42 2.64 -4.77 -19.62
C THR A 42 1.65 -3.98 -20.46
N LYS A 43 1.06 -4.57 -21.51
CA LYS A 43 0.09 -3.89 -22.38
C LYS A 43 -1.22 -3.65 -21.66
N GLU A 44 -1.68 -4.65 -20.90
CA GLU A 44 -2.89 -4.55 -20.09
C GLU A 44 -2.73 -3.48 -19.01
N ILE A 45 -1.61 -3.48 -18.28
CA ILE A 45 -1.31 -2.45 -17.29
C ILE A 45 -1.32 -1.06 -17.92
N ILE A 46 -0.65 -0.85 -19.05
CA ILE A 46 -0.61 0.46 -19.70
C ILE A 46 -1.99 0.90 -20.20
N LYS A 47 -2.79 -0.04 -20.72
CA LYS A 47 -4.17 0.22 -21.16
C LYS A 47 -5.02 0.72 -19.99
N GLU A 48 -5.00 0.03 -18.85
CA GLU A 48 -5.74 0.44 -17.64
C GLU A 48 -5.35 1.84 -17.17
N PHE A 49 -4.04 2.15 -17.13
CA PHE A 49 -3.57 3.48 -16.76
C PHE A 49 -4.04 4.57 -17.75
N GLN A 50 -4.12 4.27 -19.04
CA GLN A 50 -4.66 5.18 -20.06
C GLN A 50 -6.17 5.41 -19.86
N GLU A 51 -6.92 4.34 -19.59
CA GLU A 51 -8.38 4.39 -19.41
C GLU A 51 -8.80 5.22 -18.19
N THR A 52 -7.94 5.32 -17.16
CA THR A 52 -8.23 6.18 -16.01
C THR A 52 -8.32 7.67 -16.36
N GLY A 53 -7.64 8.12 -17.43
CA GLY A 53 -7.54 9.54 -17.81
C GLY A 53 -6.83 10.44 -16.78
N LYS A 54 -6.26 9.88 -15.71
CA LYS A 54 -5.66 10.64 -14.59
C LYS A 54 -4.19 10.97 -14.80
N TYR A 55 -3.54 10.34 -15.78
CA TYR A 55 -2.09 10.39 -15.95
C TYR A 55 -1.69 11.03 -17.27
N THR A 56 -0.59 11.79 -17.24
CA THR A 56 -0.05 12.41 -18.45
C THR A 56 0.57 11.36 -19.38
N LYS A 57 0.58 11.64 -20.68
CA LYS A 57 1.26 10.78 -21.68
C LYS A 57 2.72 10.51 -21.30
N LYS A 58 3.44 11.55 -20.84
CA LYS A 58 4.84 11.44 -20.42
C LYS A 58 5.03 10.44 -19.26
N PHE A 59 4.11 10.44 -18.30
CA PHE A 59 4.12 9.49 -17.20
C PHE A 59 3.89 8.07 -17.71
N ILE A 60 2.85 7.86 -18.52
CA ILE A 60 2.50 6.55 -19.10
C ILE A 60 3.66 5.98 -19.92
N ASP A 61 4.32 6.80 -20.74
CA ASP A 61 5.49 6.38 -21.53
C ASP A 61 6.68 5.99 -20.63
N SER A 62 6.87 6.70 -19.51
CA SER A 62 7.92 6.37 -18.54
C SER A 62 7.65 5.07 -17.80
N LEU A 63 6.38 4.83 -17.43
CA LEU A 63 5.92 3.60 -16.80
C LEU A 63 6.12 2.40 -17.76
N ALA A 64 5.71 2.53 -19.02
CA ALA A 64 5.87 1.48 -20.02
C ALA A 64 7.34 1.08 -20.21
N ARG A 65 8.26 2.05 -20.23
CA ARG A 65 9.71 1.77 -20.29
C ARG A 65 10.21 1.05 -19.04
N GLY A 66 9.72 1.42 -17.86
CA GLY A 66 10.07 0.78 -16.60
C GLY A 66 9.63 -0.68 -16.54
N LEU A 67 8.36 -0.94 -16.87
CA LEU A 67 7.78 -2.28 -16.90
C LEU A 67 8.53 -3.19 -17.88
N ARG A 68 8.82 -2.71 -19.10
CA ARG A 68 9.56 -3.47 -20.12
C ARG A 68 11.00 -3.84 -19.71
N ARG A 69 11.61 -3.08 -18.80
CA ARG A 69 12.97 -3.35 -18.30
C ARG A 69 13.00 -4.36 -17.16
N SER A 70 11.86 -4.60 -16.52
CA SER A 70 11.75 -5.55 -15.43
C SER A 70 11.61 -6.97 -15.98
N SER A 71 12.36 -7.91 -15.42
CA SER A 71 12.21 -9.34 -15.72
C SER A 71 10.93 -9.94 -15.13
N TYR A 72 10.23 -9.18 -14.28
CA TYR A 72 9.01 -9.63 -13.60
C TYR A 72 7.75 -9.47 -14.46
N PHE A 73 7.67 -8.41 -15.26
CA PHE A 73 6.52 -8.10 -16.12
C PHE A 73 6.75 -8.67 -17.52
N LYS A 74 5.67 -9.13 -18.18
CA LYS A 74 5.69 -9.78 -19.50
C LYS A 74 5.01 -8.93 -20.56
#